data_AF-A0A662S344-F1
#
_entry.id   AF-A0A662S344-F1
#
_cell.length_a   1.000
_cell.length_b   1.000
_cell.length_c   1.000
_cell.angle_alpha   90.00
_cell.angle_beta   90.00
_cell.angle_gamma   90.00
#
_symmetry.space_group_name_H-M   'P 1'
#
loop_
_entity.id
_entity.type
_entity.pdbx_description
1 polymer ?
#
loop_
_entity_poly.entity_id
_entity_poly.type
_entity_poly.pdbx_seq_one_letter_code
_entity_poly.pdbx_strand_id
1 'polypeptide(L)'
;MQGESGYCSTEVDDNFLRYIREYEEEKDPAKRLRLIIRAEGYLRYLYFELLGQSIRDWSGGDLKTLICGLSCLIVRSVKLCYELHNEYREMACGISRNLIDLVFSLMRRWRSSERVRELGSELWVMLDLDNLADRREAEFLSEKVAAAIADLLS
;
A
#
# COMPACT_ATOMS: atom_id res chain seq x y z
N MET A 1 17.79 6.92 21.88
CA MET A 1 16.80 6.00 21.25
C MET A 1 15.77 6.88 20.59
N GLN A 2 15.88 7.08 19.28
CA GLN A 2 15.06 8.00 18.50
C GLN A 2 14.63 7.28 17.22
N GLY A 3 13.31 7.28 16.98
CA GLY A 3 12.71 6.98 15.67
C GLY A 3 12.41 5.52 15.39
N GLU A 4 11.66 4.84 16.26
CA GLU A 4 10.89 3.68 15.82
C GLU A 4 10.02 4.14 14.63
N SER A 5 10.18 3.44 13.51
CA SER A 5 9.47 3.67 12.26
C SER A 5 7.97 3.51 12.49
N GLY A 6 7.32 4.59 12.90
CA GLY A 6 5.89 4.64 13.08
C GLY A 6 5.20 4.58 11.74
N TYR A 7 4.86 3.39 11.25
CA TYR A 7 3.84 3.22 10.22
C TYR A 7 3.14 1.88 10.45
N CYS A 8 1.84 1.97 10.77
CA CYS A 8 0.93 0.93 11.29
C CYS A 8 1.04 0.62 12.79
N SER A 9 0.09 1.17 13.54
CA SER A 9 -0.15 0.88 14.95
C SER A 9 -0.65 -0.56 15.16
N THR A 10 -0.65 -0.97 16.43
CA THR A 10 -1.08 -2.25 17.01
C THR A 10 -2.56 -2.65 16.77
N GLU A 11 -3.24 -2.02 15.82
CA GLU A 11 -4.67 -2.22 15.50
C GLU A 11 -4.88 -2.75 14.07
N VAL A 12 -3.89 -3.47 13.55
CA VAL A 12 -3.91 -4.15 12.25
C VAL A 12 -4.09 -5.64 12.49
N ASP A 13 -4.82 -6.32 11.59
CA ASP A 13 -5.06 -7.75 11.67
C ASP A 13 -3.74 -8.56 11.78
N ASP A 14 -3.73 -9.52 12.69
CA ASP A 14 -2.57 -10.33 13.02
C ASP A 14 -2.05 -11.13 11.83
N ASN A 15 -2.92 -11.55 10.91
CA ASN A 15 -2.50 -12.28 9.71
C ASN A 15 -1.70 -11.38 8.78
N PHE A 16 -2.12 -10.12 8.61
CA PHE A 16 -1.36 -9.15 7.84
C PHE A 16 -0.01 -8.85 8.49
N LEU A 17 0.01 -8.60 9.81
CA LEU A 17 1.24 -8.34 10.55
C LEU A 17 2.24 -9.50 10.49
N ARG A 18 1.74 -10.74 10.40
CA ARG A 18 2.61 -11.92 10.19
C ARG A 18 3.32 -11.86 8.85
N TYR A 19 2.64 -11.53 7.75
CA TYR A 19 3.28 -11.40 6.44
C TYR A 19 4.38 -10.32 6.43
N ILE A 20 4.14 -9.20 7.11
CA ILE A 20 5.14 -8.13 7.21
C ILE A 20 6.33 -8.57 8.05
N ARG A 21 6.13 -9.23 9.20
CA ARG A 21 7.23 -9.75 10.02
C ARG A 21 8.09 -10.77 9.26
N GLU A 22 7.44 -11.73 8.60
CA GLU A 22 8.14 -12.71 7.75
C GLU A 22 8.93 -12.03 6.62
N TYR A 23 8.41 -10.93 6.06
CA TYR A 23 9.10 -10.17 5.03
C TYR A 23 10.36 -9.48 5.55
N GLU A 24 10.31 -8.85 6.73
CA GLU A 24 11.44 -8.12 7.32
C GLU A 24 12.57 -9.07 7.76
N GLU A 25 12.24 -10.29 8.18
CA GLU A 25 13.21 -11.30 8.59
C GLU A 25 13.87 -12.02 7.40
N GLU A 26 13.23 -11.98 6.22
CA GLU A 26 13.67 -12.70 5.04
C GLU A 26 14.77 -11.96 4.26
N LYS A 27 15.84 -12.68 3.91
CA LYS A 27 16.99 -12.14 3.19
C LYS A 27 16.96 -12.44 1.69
N ASP A 28 16.29 -13.52 1.29
CA ASP A 28 16.15 -13.91 -0.10
C ASP A 28 15.12 -13.00 -0.82
N PRO A 29 15.53 -12.20 -1.82
CA PRO A 29 14.64 -11.32 -2.56
C PRO A 29 13.47 -12.06 -3.24
N ALA A 30 13.65 -13.31 -3.68
CA ALA A 30 12.59 -14.10 -4.31
C ALA A 30 11.55 -14.58 -3.28
N LYS A 31 11.98 -14.90 -2.06
CA LYS A 31 11.05 -15.19 -0.95
C LYS A 31 10.32 -13.93 -0.48
N ARG A 32 11.03 -12.80 -0.35
CA ARG A 32 10.43 -11.49 -0.07
C ARG A 32 9.35 -11.13 -1.09
N LEU A 33 9.60 -11.36 -2.39
CA LEU A 33 8.59 -11.14 -3.43
C LEU A 33 7.36 -12.02 -3.23
N ARG A 34 7.52 -13.32 -2.92
CA ARG A 34 6.39 -14.21 -2.63
C ARG A 34 5.57 -13.74 -1.43
N LEU A 35 6.21 -13.21 -0.40
CA LEU A 35 5.53 -12.67 0.78
C LEU A 35 4.75 -11.40 0.44
N ILE A 36 5.32 -10.50 -0.36
CA ILE A 36 4.60 -9.32 -0.87
C ILE A 36 3.38 -9.74 -1.69
N ILE A 37 3.51 -10.73 -2.59
CA ILE A 37 2.38 -11.23 -3.40
C ILE A 37 1.25 -11.77 -2.51
N ARG A 38 1.59 -12.54 -1.48
CA ARG A 38 0.59 -13.07 -0.53
C ARG A 38 -0.11 -11.95 0.24
N ALA A 39 0.67 -10.97 0.72
CA ALA A 39 0.12 -9.84 1.44
C ALA A 39 -0.77 -8.97 0.52
N GLU A 40 -0.38 -8.77 -0.74
CA GLU A 40 -1.19 -8.06 -1.73
C GLU A 40 -2.52 -8.77 -2.00
N GLY A 41 -2.50 -10.10 -2.17
CA GLY A 41 -3.71 -10.90 -2.29
C GLY A 41 -4.64 -10.78 -1.09
N TYR A 42 -4.08 -10.70 0.12
CA TYR A 42 -4.86 -10.48 1.34
C TYR A 42 -5.53 -9.09 1.37
N LEU A 43 -4.82 -8.04 0.98
CA LEU A 43 -5.41 -6.70 0.90
C LEU A 43 -6.50 -6.60 -0.17
N ARG A 44 -6.33 -7.27 -1.32
CA ARG A 44 -7.39 -7.37 -2.32
C ARG A 44 -8.63 -8.08 -1.76
N TYR A 45 -8.44 -9.17 -1.03
CA TYR A 45 -9.53 -9.86 -0.34
C TYR A 45 -10.28 -8.89 0.60
N LEU A 46 -9.57 -8.17 1.47
CA LEU A 46 -10.19 -7.18 2.37
C LEU A 46 -10.93 -6.08 1.60
N TYR A 47 -10.36 -5.60 0.49
CA TYR A 47 -11.03 -4.61 -0.35
C TYR A 47 -12.37 -5.11 -0.88
N PHE A 48 -12.43 -6.35 -1.40
CA PHE A 48 -13.68 -6.92 -1.91
C PHE A 48 -14.69 -7.21 -0.80
N GLU A 49 -14.25 -7.69 0.37
CA GLU A 49 -15.11 -7.87 1.54
C GLU A 49 -15.76 -6.54 1.95
N LEU A 50 -14.99 -5.45 1.98
CA LEU A 50 -15.51 -4.11 2.29
C LEU A 50 -16.46 -3.56 1.22
N LEU A 51 -16.29 -3.94 -0.05
CA LEU A 51 -17.25 -3.60 -1.11
C LEU A 51 -18.60 -4.29 -0.94
N GLY A 52 -18.61 -5.48 -0.33
CA GLY A 52 -19.82 -6.27 -0.06
C GLY A 52 -20.60 -5.82 1.18
N GLN A 53 -20.01 -5.03 2.08
CA GLN A 53 -20.61 -4.61 3.35
C GLN A 53 -21.22 -3.20 3.31
N SER A 54 -22.23 -2.96 4.15
CA SER A 54 -22.77 -1.62 4.37
C SER A 54 -21.79 -0.80 5.22
N ILE A 55 -21.53 0.46 4.85
CA ILE A 55 -20.54 1.38 5.50
C ILE A 55 -20.73 1.52 7.02
N ARG A 56 -21.90 1.15 7.57
CA ARG A 56 -22.25 1.32 8.99
C ARG A 56 -21.72 0.22 9.92
N ASP A 57 -21.25 -0.91 9.38
CA ASP A 57 -20.83 -2.07 10.19
C ASP A 57 -19.30 -2.19 10.34
N TRP A 58 -18.56 -1.12 10.01
CA TRP A 58 -17.10 -1.10 10.00
C TRP A 58 -16.49 -0.88 11.39
N SER A 59 -16.79 -1.77 12.33
CA SER A 59 -16.20 -1.75 13.66
C SER A 59 -14.80 -2.37 13.66
N GLY A 60 -13.83 -1.65 13.08
CA GLY A 60 -12.41 -1.72 13.45
C GLY A 60 -11.71 -3.08 13.29
N GLY A 61 -11.31 -3.41 12.07
CA GLY A 61 -10.34 -4.48 11.78
C GLY A 61 -9.95 -4.46 10.30
N ASP A 62 -10.95 -4.42 9.42
CA ASP A 62 -10.72 -4.66 7.99
C ASP A 62 -10.33 -3.39 7.22
N LEU A 63 -11.05 -2.27 7.42
CA LEU A 63 -10.70 -1.01 6.75
C LEU A 63 -9.35 -0.48 7.21
N LYS A 64 -9.09 -0.50 8.53
CA LYS A 64 -7.81 -0.06 9.08
C LYS A 64 -6.67 -0.90 8.53
N THR A 65 -6.80 -2.24 8.55
CA THR A 65 -5.79 -3.14 7.96
C THR A 65 -5.60 -2.88 6.48
N LEU A 66 -6.67 -2.65 5.72
CA LEU A 66 -6.57 -2.36 4.30
C LEU A 66 -5.81 -1.06 4.03
N ILE A 67 -6.21 0.01 4.72
CA ILE A 67 -5.58 1.33 4.65
C ILE A 67 -4.08 1.21 4.94
N CYS A 68 -3.78 0.64 6.10
CA CYS A 68 -2.44 0.58 6.63
C CYS A 68 -1.55 -0.36 5.80
N GLY A 69 -2.12 -1.49 5.40
CA GLY A 69 -1.45 -2.48 4.60
C GLY A 69 -1.13 -2.03 3.19
N LEU A 70 -2.01 -1.24 2.56
CA LEU A 70 -1.77 -0.68 1.23
C LEU A 70 -0.51 0.19 1.22
N SER A 71 -0.46 1.18 2.12
CA SER A 71 0.70 2.05 2.28
C SER A 71 1.98 1.26 2.58
N CYS A 72 1.89 0.31 3.52
CA CYS A 72 2.98 -0.55 3.95
C CYS A 72 3.57 -1.41 2.81
N LEU A 73 2.72 -2.01 1.98
CA LEU A 73 3.16 -2.85 0.86
C LEU A 73 3.60 -2.05 -0.36
N ILE A 74 3.04 -0.86 -0.61
CA ILE A 74 3.49 0.01 -1.69
C ILE A 74 4.97 0.36 -1.48
N VAL A 75 5.34 0.83 -0.30
CA VAL A 75 6.75 1.17 0.00
C VAL A 75 7.68 -0.05 -0.17
N ARG A 76 7.26 -1.22 0.32
CA ARG A 76 8.07 -2.44 0.24
C ARG A 76 8.22 -2.97 -1.18
N SER A 77 7.13 -2.98 -1.95
CA SER A 77 7.15 -3.42 -3.35
C SER A 77 7.98 -2.49 -4.23
N VAL A 78 7.91 -1.18 -3.99
CA VAL A 78 8.79 -0.17 -4.60
C VAL A 78 10.26 -0.43 -4.26
N LYS A 79 10.60 -0.57 -2.97
CA LYS A 79 11.99 -0.86 -2.56
C LYS A 79 12.50 -2.14 -3.22
N LEU A 80 11.70 -3.21 -3.19
CA LEU A 80 12.07 -4.48 -3.78
C LEU A 80 12.21 -4.39 -5.32
N CYS A 81 11.37 -3.60 -5.99
CA CYS A 81 11.49 -3.28 -7.41
C CYS A 81 12.84 -2.61 -7.75
N TYR A 82 13.35 -1.74 -6.87
CA TYR A 82 14.67 -1.13 -7.07
C TYR A 82 15.85 -2.03 -6.69
N GLU A 83 15.69 -2.86 -5.67
CA GLU A 83 16.72 -3.83 -5.26
C GLU A 83 16.91 -4.96 -6.28
N LEU A 84 15.84 -5.34 -6.98
CA LEU A 84 15.86 -6.41 -7.97
C LEU A 84 16.39 -5.91 -9.32
N HIS A 85 17.40 -6.57 -9.86
CA HIS A 85 17.95 -6.32 -11.20
C HIS A 85 17.80 -7.54 -12.13
N ASN A 86 16.75 -8.32 -11.92
CA ASN A 86 16.47 -9.57 -12.64
C ASN A 86 15.01 -9.64 -13.11
N GLU A 87 14.60 -10.79 -13.65
CA GLU A 87 13.24 -11.08 -14.11
C GLU A 87 12.12 -10.83 -13.07
N TYR A 88 12.45 -10.81 -11.78
CA TYR A 88 11.49 -10.54 -10.71
C TYR A 88 11.22 -9.04 -10.49
N ARG A 89 12.03 -8.16 -11.07
CA ARG A 89 11.86 -6.70 -10.98
C ARG A 89 10.48 -6.28 -11.45
N GLU A 90 10.12 -6.61 -12.69
CA GLU A 90 8.82 -6.24 -13.29
C GLU A 90 7.64 -6.72 -12.45
N MET A 91 7.76 -7.88 -11.80
CA MET A 91 6.73 -8.40 -10.91
C MET A 91 6.60 -7.54 -9.64
N ALA A 92 7.71 -7.17 -9.00
CA ALA A 92 7.70 -6.29 -7.83
C ALA A 92 7.15 -4.90 -8.16
N CYS A 93 7.56 -4.32 -9.30
CA CYS A 93 7.04 -3.03 -9.77
C CYS A 93 5.56 -3.13 -10.19
N GLY A 94 5.13 -4.25 -10.75
CA GLY A 94 3.73 -4.50 -11.08
C GLY A 94 2.84 -4.55 -9.84
N ILE A 95 3.34 -5.10 -8.73
CA ILE A 95 2.61 -5.12 -7.46
C ILE A 95 2.40 -3.70 -6.91
N SER A 96 3.43 -2.85 -6.93
CA SER A 96 3.29 -1.47 -6.44
C SER A 96 2.23 -0.70 -7.24
N ARG A 97 2.25 -0.83 -8.57
CA ARG A 97 1.24 -0.23 -9.47
C ARG A 97 -0.17 -0.71 -9.13
N ASN A 98 -0.36 -2.01 -8.97
CA ASN A 98 -1.66 -2.60 -8.62
C ASN A 98 -2.20 -2.11 -7.26
N LEU A 99 -1.33 -2.01 -6.26
CA LEU A 99 -1.71 -1.53 -4.93
C LEU A 99 -2.13 -0.05 -4.96
N ILE A 100 -1.46 0.75 -5.80
CA ILE A 100 -1.81 2.17 -5.99
C ILE A 100 -3.14 2.33 -6.73
N ASP A 101 -3.40 1.50 -7.73
CA ASP A 101 -4.72 1.47 -8.38
C ASP A 101 -5.83 1.06 -7.39
N LEU A 102 -5.53 0.15 -6.45
CA LEU A 102 -6.46 -0.25 -5.39
C LEU A 102 -6.74 0.90 -4.41
N VAL A 103 -5.71 1.63 -4.01
CA VAL A 103 -5.81 2.87 -3.23
C VAL A 103 -6.77 3.86 -3.92
N PHE A 104 -6.61 4.11 -5.22
CA PHE A 104 -7.48 5.06 -5.93
C PHE A 104 -8.92 4.55 -6.03
N SER A 105 -9.09 3.25 -6.23
CA SER A 105 -10.41 2.64 -6.25
C SER A 105 -11.11 2.80 -4.89
N LEU A 106 -10.35 2.69 -3.79
CA LEU A 106 -10.82 2.93 -2.42
C LEU A 106 -11.16 4.42 -2.19
N MET A 107 -10.28 5.34 -2.59
CA MET A 107 -10.51 6.79 -2.50
C MET A 107 -11.76 7.23 -3.27
N ARG A 108 -11.94 6.74 -4.51
CA ARG A 108 -13.10 7.07 -5.36
C ARG A 108 -14.40 6.56 -4.76
N ARG A 109 -14.40 5.32 -4.27
CA ARG A 109 -15.60 4.67 -3.72
C ARG A 109 -16.05 5.33 -2.42
N TRP A 110 -15.11 5.75 -1.58
CA TRP A 110 -15.38 6.24 -0.23
C TRP A 110 -14.89 7.68 0.00
N ARG A 111 -15.02 8.53 -1.02
CA ARG A 111 -14.60 9.95 -1.02
C ARG A 111 -15.15 10.80 0.13
N SER A 112 -16.28 10.40 0.72
CA SER A 112 -16.92 11.10 1.85
C SER A 112 -16.38 10.67 3.21
N SER A 113 -15.51 9.65 3.27
CA SER A 113 -14.89 9.20 4.51
C SER A 113 -13.63 10.00 4.80
N GLU A 114 -13.59 10.69 5.94
CA GLU A 114 -12.44 11.45 6.41
C GLU A 114 -11.18 10.58 6.52
N ARG A 115 -11.30 9.36 7.06
CA ARG A 115 -10.23 8.36 7.13
C ARG A 115 -9.63 7.98 5.77
N VAL A 116 -10.46 7.92 4.73
CA VAL A 116 -10.01 7.60 3.37
C VAL A 116 -9.30 8.79 2.72
N ARG A 117 -9.67 10.01 3.10
CA ARG A 117 -8.94 11.22 2.70
C ARG A 117 -7.58 11.33 3.42
N GLU A 118 -7.53 10.99 4.70
CA GLU A 118 -6.28 10.89 5.47
C GLU A 118 -5.30 9.89 4.83
N LEU A 119 -5.79 8.75 4.36
CA LEU A 119 -5.01 7.78 3.60
C LEU A 119 -4.37 8.39 2.33
N GLY A 120 -5.15 9.15 1.56
CA GLY A 120 -4.63 9.83 0.37
C GLY A 120 -3.47 10.78 0.69
N SER A 121 -3.60 11.54 1.78
CA SER A 121 -2.56 12.45 2.27
C SER A 121 -1.32 11.70 2.79
N GLU A 122 -1.52 10.60 3.53
CA GLU A 122 -0.43 9.75 4.02
C GLU A 122 0.35 9.11 2.86
N LEU A 123 -0.35 8.61 1.84
CA LEU A 123 0.27 8.08 0.63
C LEU A 123 1.04 9.14 -0.16
N TRP A 124 0.53 10.37 -0.23
CA TRP A 124 1.26 11.48 -0.87
C TRP A 124 2.58 11.77 -0.16
N VAL A 125 2.57 11.81 1.17
CA VAL A 125 3.79 12.01 1.99
C VAL A 125 4.74 10.81 1.89
N MET A 126 4.21 9.58 1.86
CA MET A 126 5.04 8.37 1.73
C MET A 126 5.62 8.16 0.34
N LEU A 127 4.92 8.62 -0.70
CA LEU A 127 5.36 8.60 -2.09
C LEU A 127 6.14 9.85 -2.47
N ASP A 128 6.41 10.76 -1.52
CA ASP A 128 7.18 11.98 -1.75
C ASP A 128 8.49 11.62 -2.48
N LEU A 129 8.56 12.15 -3.68
CA LEU A 129 9.17 11.52 -4.86
C LEU A 129 10.70 11.57 -4.83
N ASP A 130 11.26 12.28 -3.86
CA ASP A 130 12.69 12.51 -3.69
C ASP A 130 13.49 11.24 -3.33
N ASN A 131 12.81 10.17 -2.87
CA ASN A 131 13.44 8.88 -2.55
C ASN A 131 13.33 7.81 -3.65
N LEU A 132 12.62 8.07 -4.75
CA LEU A 132 12.44 7.12 -5.84
C LEU A 132 13.55 7.36 -6.89
N ALA A 133 14.63 6.59 -6.80
CA ALA A 133 15.86 6.80 -7.56
C ALA A 133 15.76 6.66 -9.10
N ASP A 134 14.58 6.31 -9.65
CA ASP A 134 14.36 6.22 -11.10
C ASP A 134 13.22 7.15 -11.54
N ARG A 135 13.58 8.14 -12.37
CA ARG A 135 12.70 9.27 -12.73
C ARG A 135 11.42 8.84 -13.43
N ARG A 136 11.44 7.77 -14.24
CA ARG A 136 10.26 7.34 -15.01
C ARG A 136 9.16 6.72 -14.14
N GLU A 137 9.54 5.91 -13.16
CA GLU A 137 8.58 5.30 -12.25
C GLU A 137 8.10 6.30 -11.20
N ALA A 138 8.99 7.17 -10.73
CA ALA A 138 8.61 8.31 -9.90
C ALA A 138 7.61 9.24 -10.64
N GLU A 139 7.84 9.55 -11.92
CA GLU A 139 6.92 10.35 -12.74
C GLU A 139 5.55 9.69 -12.87
N PHE A 140 5.49 8.39 -13.20
CA PHE A 140 4.22 7.65 -13.28
C PHE A 140 3.46 7.65 -11.95
N LEU A 141 4.17 7.41 -10.84
CA LEU A 141 3.61 7.42 -9.50
C LEU A 141 3.11 8.82 -9.11
N SER A 142 3.90 9.86 -9.41
CA SER A 142 3.57 11.27 -9.20
C SER A 142 2.30 11.67 -9.94
N GLU A 143 2.22 11.39 -11.24
CA GLU A 143 1.06 11.73 -12.09
C GLU A 143 -0.22 11.06 -11.60
N LYS A 144 -0.11 9.76 -11.29
CA LYS A 144 -1.25 8.97 -10.80
C LYS A 144 -1.76 9.47 -9.46
N VAL A 145 -0.88 9.75 -8.51
CA VAL A 145 -1.28 10.23 -7.18
C VAL A 145 -1.79 11.67 -7.27
N ALA A 146 -1.15 12.53 -8.06
CA ALA A 146 -1.62 13.91 -8.28
C ALA A 146 -3.02 13.96 -8.90
N ALA A 147 -3.29 13.09 -9.89
CA ALA A 147 -4.62 12.97 -10.50
C ALA A 147 -5.68 12.53 -9.48
N ALA A 148 -5.35 11.60 -8.59
CA ALA A 148 -6.28 11.14 -7.57
C ALA A 148 -6.55 12.15 -6.45
N ILE A 149 -5.55 12.95 -6.07
CA ILE A 149 -5.73 14.06 -5.14
C ILE A 149 -6.63 15.13 -5.77
N ALA A 150 -6.40 15.44 -7.05
CA ALA A 150 -7.26 16.37 -7.78
C ALA A 150 -8.72 15.90 -7.82
N ASP A 151 -8.97 14.62 -8.12
CA ASP A 151 -10.30 14.00 -8.09
C ASP A 151 -10.95 13.97 -6.69
N LEU A 152 -10.16 13.93 -5.61
CA LEU A 152 -10.67 13.97 -4.23
C LEU A 152 -11.08 15.38 -3.77
N LEU A 153 -10.44 16.41 -4.33
CA LEU A 153 -10.64 17.81 -3.98
C LEU A 153 -11.75 18.49 -4.80
N SER A 154 -12.15 17.88 -5.92
CA SER A 154 -13.29 18.29 -6.77
C SER A 154 -14.63 17.74 -6.31
#